data_AF-A0A5C9EAY6-F1
#
_entry.id   AF-A0A5C9EAY6-F1
#
_cell.length_a   1.000
_cell.length_b   1.000
_cell.length_c   1.000
_cell.angle_alpha   90.00
_cell.angle_beta   90.00
_cell.angle_gamma   90.00
#
_symmetry.space_group_name_H-M   'P 1'
#
loop_
_entity.id
_entity.type
_entity.pdbx_description
1 polymer ?
#
loop_
_entity_poly.entity_id
_entity_poly.type
_entity_poly.pdbx_seq_one_letter_code
_entity_poly.pdbx_strand_id
1 'polypeptide(L)' 'MNKKLTLNIDDSLIDFAHDYSKKTKQSISALFEKFLSNLKKRNEPEDFSRETVELYGLFEKEPLPDKKEMRKKVHEENIT' A
#
# COMPACT_ATOMS: atom_id res chain seq x y z
N MET A 1 -14.55 -16.91 -12.34
CA MET A 1 -14.79 -17.91 -11.26
C MET A 1 -15.27 -17.17 -10.03
N ASN A 2 -16.50 -17.39 -9.56
CA ASN A 2 -16.95 -16.86 -8.26
C ASN A 2 -16.27 -17.64 -7.15
N LYS A 3 -15.16 -17.11 -6.62
CA LYS A 3 -14.50 -17.67 -5.44
C LYS A 3 -15.13 -17.05 -4.19
N LYS A 4 -15.51 -17.88 -3.22
CA LYS A 4 -16.10 -17.43 -1.95
C LYS A 4 -15.01 -17.24 -0.91
N LEU A 5 -14.98 -16.07 -0.27
CA LEU A 5 -14.18 -15.80 0.92
C LEU A 5 -15.12 -15.85 2.14
N THR A 6 -14.75 -16.63 3.15
CA THR A 6 -15.48 -16.70 4.43
C THR A 6 -14.54 -16.18 5.51
N LEU A 7 -15.05 -15.34 6.41
CA LEU A 7 -14.29 -14.68 7.46
C LEU A 7 -14.94 -14.98 8.80
N ASN A 8 -14.12 -15.25 9.81
CA ASN A 8 -14.55 -15.29 11.21
C ASN A 8 -14.16 -13.96 11.84
N ILE A 9 -15.15 -13.22 12.33
CA ILE A 9 -15.01 -11.90 12.96
C ILE A 9 -15.99 -11.81 14.13
N ASP A 10 -15.76 -10.87 15.03
CA ASP A 10 -16.59 -10.69 16.23
C ASP A 10 -18.04 -10.36 15.89
N ASP A 11 -18.98 -10.84 16.72
CA ASP A 11 -20.42 -10.64 16.54
C ASP A 11 -20.79 -9.15 16.47
N SER A 12 -20.15 -8.31 17.28
CA SER A 12 -20.38 -6.86 17.28
C SER A 12 -20.00 -6.20 15.94
N LEU A 13 -18.98 -6.72 15.25
CA LEU A 13 -18.57 -6.26 13.93
C LEU A 13 -19.54 -6.75 12.84
N ILE A 14 -20.09 -7.96 13.00
CA ILE A 14 -21.12 -8.50 12.11
C ILE A 14 -22.36 -7.61 12.17
N ASP A 15 -22.82 -7.28 13.37
CA ASP A 15 -23.98 -6.40 13.58
C ASP A 15 -23.75 -5.02 12.96
N PHE A 16 -22.59 -4.42 13.23
CA PHE A 16 -22.20 -3.15 12.62
C PHE A 16 -22.21 -3.23 11.09
N ALA A 17 -21.66 -4.29 10.50
CA ALA A 17 -21.61 -4.46 9.05
C ALA A 17 -23.03 -4.53 8.44
N HIS A 18 -23.95 -5.23 9.10
CA HIS A 18 -25.36 -5.30 8.68
C HIS A 18 -26.05 -3.94 8.76
N ASP A 19 -25.87 -3.19 9.85
CA ASP A 19 -26.47 -1.86 10.01
C ASP A 19 -25.91 -0.85 9.02
N TYR A 20 -24.60 -0.87 8.82
CA TYR A 20 -23.93 -0.02 7.85
C TYR A 20 -24.36 -0.33 6.41
N SER A 21 -24.51 -1.62 6.08
CA SER A 21 -25.03 -2.08 4.78
C SER A 21 -26.45 -1.56 4.52
N LYS A 22 -27.35 -1.63 5.52
CA LYS A 22 -28.71 -1.08 5.41
C LYS A 22 -28.68 0.44 5.21
N LYS A 23 -27.88 1.16 5.99
CA LYS A 23 -27.75 2.63 5.93
C LYS A 23 -27.24 3.10 4.57
N THR A 24 -26.27 2.40 4.00
CA THR A 24 -25.61 2.77 2.73
C THR A 24 -26.26 2.16 1.49
N LYS A 25 -27.20 1.20 1.67
CA LYS A 25 -27.81 0.40 0.60
C LYS A 25 -26.79 -0.36 -0.25
N GLN A 26 -25.65 -0.73 0.34
CA GLN A 26 -24.59 -1.49 -0.31
C GLN A 26 -24.44 -2.85 0.36
N SER A 27 -24.17 -3.91 -0.39
CA SER A 27 -23.90 -5.21 0.21
C SER A 27 -22.57 -5.20 0.96
N ILE A 28 -22.49 -5.98 2.04
CA ILE A 28 -21.25 -6.16 2.81
C ILE A 28 -20.11 -6.67 1.91
N SER A 29 -20.41 -7.58 0.98
CA SER A 29 -19.46 -8.09 0.00
C SER A 29 -18.90 -6.99 -0.90
N ALA A 30 -19.75 -6.09 -1.43
CA ALA A 30 -19.30 -4.99 -2.28
C ALA A 30 -18.45 -3.97 -1.49
N LEU A 31 -18.83 -3.68 -0.25
CA LEU A 31 -18.05 -2.82 0.65
C LEU A 31 -16.65 -3.41 0.90
N PHE A 32 -16.59 -4.71 1.21
CA PHE A 32 -15.35 -5.39 1.51
C PHE A 32 -14.45 -5.53 0.29
N GLU A 33 -15.01 -5.86 -0.87
CA GLU A 33 -14.27 -5.94 -2.13
C GLU A 33 -13.67 -4.59 -2.53
N LYS A 34 -14.44 -3.50 -2.38
CA LYS A 34 -13.95 -2.13 -2.60
C LYS A 34 -12.82 -1.78 -1.65
N PHE A 35 -12.94 -2.14 -0.37
CA PHE A 35 -11.90 -1.93 0.61
C PHE A 35 -10.61 -2.66 0.22
N LEU A 36 -10.68 -3.96 -0.10
CA LEU A 36 -9.52 -4.74 -0.51
C LEU A 36 -8.89 -4.25 -1.82
N SER A 37 -9.71 -3.82 -2.79
CA SER A 37 -9.23 -3.23 -4.04
C SER A 37 -8.43 -1.94 -3.79
N ASN A 38 -8.94 -1.07 -2.91
CA ASN A 38 -8.22 0.15 -2.53
C ASN A 38 -6.94 -0.14 -1.75
N LEU A 39 -6.97 -1.13 -0.86
CA LEU A 39 -5.80 -1.57 -0.12
C LEU A 39 -4.72 -2.12 -1.06
N LYS A 40 -5.12 -2.91 -2.06
CA LYS A 40 -4.22 -3.44 -3.08
C LYS A 40 -3.56 -2.31 -3.88
N LYS A 41 -4.34 -1.32 -4.35
CA LYS A 41 -3.80 -0.16 -5.09
C LYS A 41 -2.78 0.66 -4.31
N ARG A 42 -2.94 0.77 -2.99
CA ARG A 42 -2.00 1.49 -2.12
C ARG A 42 -0.70 0.73 -1.87
N ASN A 43 -0.74 -0.60 -1.96
CA ASN A 43 0.39 -1.48 -1.71
C ASN A 43 1.07 -1.98 -2.98
N GLU A 44 0.48 -1.72 -4.15
CA GLU A 44 1.23 -1.80 -5.40
C GLU A 44 2.27 -0.69 -5.37
N PRO A 45 3.57 -1.00 -5.60
CA PRO A 45 4.57 0.05 -5.74
C PRO A 45 4.06 0.97 -6.85
N GLU A 46 3.94 2.27 -6.55
CA GLU A 46 3.61 3.25 -7.57
C GLU A 46 4.58 3.04 -8.72
N ASP A 47 4.06 2.55 -9.84
CA ASP A 47 4.74 2.59 -11.13
C ASP A 47 4.75 4.08 -11.51
N PHE A 48 5.67 4.81 -10.89
CA PHE A 48 5.93 6.20 -11.19
C PHE A 48 6.13 6.29 -12.71
N SER A 49 5.46 7.23 -13.35
CA SER A 49 5.72 7.50 -14.77
C SER A 49 7.22 7.78 -14.95
N ARG A 50 7.79 7.45 -16.12
CA ARG A 50 9.21 7.73 -16.42
C ARG A 50 9.60 9.16 -16.05
N GLU A 51 8.74 10.11 -16.37
CA GLU A 51 8.88 11.53 -16.04
C GLU A 51 8.96 11.80 -14.53
N THR A 52 8.18 11.08 -13.72
CA THR A 52 8.19 11.22 -12.26
C THR A 52 9.46 10.61 -11.65
N VAL A 53 9.94 9.49 -12.20
CA VAL A 53 11.22 8.87 -11.81
C VAL A 53 12.40 9.77 -12.17
N GLU A 54 12.37 10.40 -13.35
CA GLU A 54 13.39 11.34 -13.81
C GLU A 54 13.40 12.63 -13.00
N LEU A 55 12.22 13.16 -12.63
CA LEU A 55 12.11 14.42 -11.89
C LEU A 55 12.51 14.28 -10.42
N TYR A 56 12.12 13.18 -9.77
CA TYR A 56 12.37 12.98 -8.33
C TYR A 56 13.67 12.23 -8.03
N GLY A 57 14.29 11.59 -9.03
CA GLY A 57 15.51 10.80 -8.87
C GLY A 57 15.25 9.56 -8.01
N LEU A 58 15.16 8.39 -8.67
CA LEU A 58 15.09 7.04 -8.10
C LEU A 58 15.02 6.99 -6.56
N PHE A 59 13.81 6.91 -5.99
CA PHE A 59 13.65 6.36 -4.65
C PHE A 59 14.00 4.87 -4.76
N GLU A 60 15.26 4.53 -4.51
CA GLU A 60 15.67 3.14 -4.41
C GLU A 60 14.84 2.44 -3.33
N LYS A 61 14.40 1.22 -3.62
CA LYS A 61 13.61 0.41 -2.65
C LYS A 61 14.40 0.08 -1.40
N GLU A 62 15.73 0.16 -1.47
CA GLU A 62 16.61 -0.08 -0.34
C GLU A 62 16.70 1.18 0.54
N PRO A 63 16.64 1.03 1.88
CA PRO A 63 16.79 2.16 2.77
C PRO A 63 18.15 2.80 2.55
N LEU A 64 18.19 4.14 2.50
CA LEU A 64 19.44 4.88 2.40
C LEU A 64 20.42 4.40 3.48
N PRO A 65 21.68 4.08 3.14
CA PRO A 65 22.68 3.62 4.09
C PRO A 65 22.92 4.69 5.16
N ASP A 66 23.49 4.30 6.31
CA ASP A 66 23.71 5.25 7.41
C ASP A 66 24.58 6.45 6.96
N LYS A 67 24.33 7.63 7.55
CA LYS A 67 25.02 8.88 7.20
C LYS A 67 26.53 8.75 7.27
N LYS A 68 27.07 7.90 8.15
CA LYS A 68 28.51 7.64 8.27
C LYS A 68 29.05 6.89 7.05
N GLU A 69 28.32 5.89 6.57
CA GLU A 69 28.70 5.12 5.40
C GLU A 69 28.62 5.95 4.13
N MET A 70 27.58 6.79 4.00
CA MET A 70 27.48 7.74 2.88
C MET A 70 28.67 8.71 2.84
N ARG A 71 29.06 9.29 3.98
CA ARG A 71 30.22 10.20 4.05
C ARG A 71 31.53 9.52 3.70
N LYS A 72 31.67 8.25 4.10
CA LYS A 72 32.86 7.46 3.78
C LYS A 72 32.97 7.20 2.27
N LYS A 73 31.89 6.75 1.62
CA LYS A 73 31.85 6.55 0.16
C LYS A 73 32.19 7.83 -0.61
N VAL A 74 31.58 8.96 -0.26
CA VAL A 74 31.86 10.25 -0.90
C VAL A 74 33.32 10.67 -0.71
N HIS A 75 33.90 10.46 0.46
CA HIS A 75 35.30 10.79 0.71
C HIS A 75 36.26 9.90 -0.10
N GLU A 76 35.97 8.61 -0.20
CA GLU A 76 36.76 7.64 -0.98
C GLU A 76 36.69 7.94 -2.49
N GLU A 77 35.53 8.35 -3.01
CA GLU A 77 35.35 8.74 -4.42
C GLU A 77 36.04 10.06 -4.79
N ASN A 78 36.18 11.00 -3.85
CA ASN A 78 36.84 12.30 -4.11
C ASN A 78 38.37 12.28 -3.90
N ILE A 79 38.94 11.15 -3.50
CA ILE A 79 40.39 10.98 -3.29
C ILE A 79 41.06 10.19 -4.44
N THR A 80 40.28 9.73 -5.42
CA THR A 80 40.78 9.12 -6.67
C THR A 80 40.64 10.11 -7.82
#